data_AF-A0A4D4KYY4-F1
#
_entry.id   AF-A0A4D4KYY4-F1
#
_cell.length_a   1.000
_cell.length_b   1.000
_cell.length_c   1.000
_cell.angle_alpha   90.00
_cell.angle_beta   90.00
_cell.angle_gamma   90.00
#
_symmetry.space_group_name_H-M   'P 1'
#
loop_
_entity.id
_entity.type
_entity.pdbx_description
1 polymer ?
#
loop_
_entity_poly.entity_id
_entity_poly.type
_entity_poly.pdbx_seq_one_letter_code
_entity_poly.pdbx_strand_id
1 'polypeptide(L)'
;MTAHAHHLGTGLAGTFLRRAVLAHSDGAWEAAHRVARDVSTQLATAHPDDASLYCGAPALAYALHTAGHPAYRSALETLDETVAGLVRTKLAAARERMATGQPPRMREYDLISGLTGLGAYLLHRRTHPELLEYLLRYIVRLLLQPVTVGGRAVPGWWTSDSPNGQPDQAWPYGHGNFGLAHGVAGPVALLALCARAGFRVPRQQHALVHACRLLEQWSSSIPAGGTAWPETVTADRWQQGHPPPRLRAGPHGATAPQASPAPCNWPPSPATAPPDDATPNTLWPPASPTPPNSAHSTTRLSATAGRGSLWSSPRRPPTPLPAARSQDRCLSCVTCWPPTSTSTR
;
A
#
# COMPACT_ATOMS: atom_id res chain seq x y z
N MET A 1 -18.93 -23.37 -6.43
CA MET A 1 -18.86 -22.20 -5.51
C MET A 1 -17.65 -22.33 -4.57
N THR A 2 -16.44 -22.42 -5.13
CA THR A 2 -15.16 -22.63 -4.41
C THR A 2 -14.37 -21.33 -4.18
N ALA A 3 -14.85 -20.20 -4.72
CA ALA A 3 -14.12 -18.92 -4.71
C ALA A 3 -13.99 -18.26 -3.32
N HIS A 4 -14.71 -18.73 -2.28
CA HIS A 4 -14.69 -18.08 -0.97
C HIS A 4 -13.68 -18.65 0.02
N ALA A 5 -13.15 -19.86 -0.16
CA ALA A 5 -12.26 -20.44 0.87
C ALA A 5 -10.97 -19.64 1.03
N HIS A 6 -10.36 -19.20 -0.08
CA HIS A 6 -9.11 -18.42 -0.06
C HIS A 6 -9.35 -16.91 0.00
N HIS A 7 -10.48 -16.45 0.54
CA HIS A 7 -10.75 -15.02 0.74
C HIS A 7 -10.39 -14.59 2.17
N LEU A 8 -9.63 -13.50 2.33
CA LEU A 8 -9.23 -12.99 3.66
C LEU A 8 -10.40 -12.35 4.43
N GLY A 9 -11.36 -11.75 3.73
CA GLY A 9 -12.46 -11.02 4.38
C GLY A 9 -13.62 -11.91 4.83
N THR A 10 -13.90 -12.98 4.09
CA THR A 10 -15.14 -13.78 4.24
C THR A 10 -14.89 -15.28 4.19
N GLY A 11 -13.63 -15.70 4.07
CA GLY A 11 -13.23 -17.07 3.77
C GLY A 11 -12.55 -17.82 4.90
N LEU A 12 -12.21 -19.07 4.59
CA LEU A 12 -11.41 -19.92 5.47
C LEU A 12 -9.99 -19.39 5.66
N ALA A 13 -9.40 -18.72 4.67
CA ALA A 13 -8.10 -18.06 4.81
C ALA A 13 -8.12 -16.98 5.90
N GLY A 14 -9.17 -16.16 5.96
CA GLY A 14 -9.37 -15.19 7.04
C GLY A 14 -9.61 -15.86 8.40
N THR A 15 -10.40 -16.93 8.42
CA THR A 15 -10.63 -17.72 9.64
C THR A 15 -9.34 -18.35 10.16
N PHE A 16 -8.54 -18.92 9.27
CA PHE A 16 -7.23 -19.48 9.57
C PHE A 16 -6.28 -18.41 10.11
N LEU A 17 -6.17 -17.26 9.43
CA LEU A 17 -5.36 -16.13 9.87
C LEU A 17 -5.71 -15.72 11.30
N ARG A 18 -7.00 -15.53 11.60
CA ARG A 18 -7.45 -15.20 12.96
C ARG A 18 -7.02 -16.26 13.98
N ARG A 19 -7.22 -17.54 13.66
CA ARG A 19 -6.85 -18.65 14.56
C ARG A 19 -5.34 -18.73 14.78
N ALA A 20 -4.54 -18.53 13.73
CA ALA A 20 -3.09 -18.54 13.83
C ALA A 20 -2.57 -17.38 14.70
N VAL A 21 -3.14 -16.17 14.57
CA VAL A 21 -2.77 -15.03 15.43
C VAL A 21 -3.10 -15.32 16.90
N LEU A 22 -4.29 -15.86 17.19
CA LEU A 22 -4.67 -16.23 18.56
C LEU A 22 -3.77 -17.36 19.13
N ALA A 23 -3.41 -18.34 18.30
CA ALA A 23 -2.56 -19.46 18.68
C ALA A 23 -1.16 -19.05 19.16
N HIS A 24 -0.66 -17.86 18.79
CA HIS A 24 0.58 -17.33 19.35
C HIS A 24 0.47 -16.94 20.82
N SER A 25 -0.75 -16.60 21.27
CA SER A 25 -1.01 -16.19 22.66
C SER A 25 -1.48 -17.35 23.52
N ASP A 26 -2.37 -18.20 23.00
CA ASP A 26 -3.02 -19.27 23.76
C ASP A 26 -2.48 -20.69 23.47
N GLY A 27 -1.60 -20.83 22.48
CA GLY A 27 -1.01 -22.13 22.09
C GLY A 27 -1.96 -23.06 21.34
N ALA A 28 -3.19 -22.64 20.99
CA ALA A 28 -4.23 -23.49 20.38
C ALA A 28 -4.00 -23.79 18.88
N TRP A 29 -2.79 -24.24 18.53
CA TRP A 29 -2.36 -24.51 17.17
C TRP A 29 -3.16 -25.61 16.48
N GLU A 30 -3.69 -26.59 17.22
CA GLU A 30 -4.51 -27.65 16.62
C GLU A 30 -5.75 -27.09 15.89
N ALA A 31 -6.41 -26.08 16.48
CA ALA A 31 -7.55 -25.43 15.86
C ALA A 31 -7.16 -24.68 14.57
N ALA A 32 -6.00 -24.00 14.58
CA ALA A 32 -5.47 -23.35 13.38
C ALA A 32 -5.08 -24.38 12.31
N HIS A 33 -4.45 -25.49 12.69
CA HIS A 33 -4.08 -26.57 11.78
C HIS A 33 -5.27 -27.25 11.13
N ARG A 34 -6.40 -27.43 11.85
CA ARG A 34 -7.64 -27.96 11.24
C ARG A 34 -8.12 -27.07 10.10
N VAL A 35 -8.25 -25.76 10.35
CA VAL A 35 -8.68 -24.82 9.29
C VAL A 35 -7.65 -24.73 8.16
N ALA A 36 -6.35 -24.81 8.47
CA ALA A 36 -5.29 -24.83 7.46
C ALA A 36 -5.39 -26.06 6.53
N ARG A 37 -5.77 -27.23 7.07
CA ARG A 37 -6.03 -28.42 6.24
C ARG A 37 -7.27 -28.20 5.37
N ASP A 38 -8.35 -27.70 5.94
CA ASP A 38 -9.60 -27.46 5.21
C ASP A 38 -9.45 -26.46 4.06
N VAL A 39 -8.65 -25.41 4.22
CA VAL A 39 -8.38 -24.45 3.14
C VAL A 39 -7.44 -25.03 2.07
N SER A 40 -6.55 -25.97 2.45
CA SER A 40 -5.58 -26.59 1.53
C SER A 40 -6.18 -27.66 0.61
N THR A 41 -7.33 -28.25 0.96
CA THR A 41 -8.03 -29.22 0.08
C THR A 41 -8.72 -28.56 -1.11
N GLN A 42 -8.78 -27.22 -1.13
CA GLN A 42 -9.41 -26.45 -2.20
C GLN A 42 -8.36 -25.80 -3.10
N LEU A 43 -8.63 -25.79 -4.41
CA LEU A 43 -7.73 -25.15 -5.37
C LEU A 43 -7.80 -23.62 -5.23
N ALA A 44 -6.66 -23.01 -4.90
CA ALA A 44 -6.55 -21.56 -4.86
C ALA A 44 -6.40 -20.98 -6.26
N THR A 45 -7.20 -19.97 -6.62
CA THR A 45 -6.98 -19.24 -7.87
C THR A 45 -5.63 -18.52 -7.83
N ALA A 46 -4.90 -18.62 -8.94
CA ALA A 46 -3.69 -17.86 -9.22
C ALA A 46 -3.81 -17.04 -10.51
N HIS A 47 -5.04 -16.91 -11.04
CA HIS A 47 -5.28 -16.20 -12.29
C HIS A 47 -5.10 -14.68 -12.08
N PRO A 48 -4.42 -13.95 -12.99
CA PRO A 48 -4.19 -12.51 -12.86
C PRO A 48 -5.41 -11.64 -12.60
N ASP A 49 -6.57 -12.02 -13.12
CA ASP A 49 -7.79 -11.22 -12.97
C ASP A 49 -8.53 -11.47 -11.65
N ASP A 50 -8.30 -12.63 -11.02
CA ASP A 50 -9.05 -13.08 -9.83
C ASP A 50 -8.21 -13.07 -8.55
N ALA A 51 -6.90 -13.31 -8.68
CA ALA A 51 -5.98 -13.45 -7.56
C ALA A 51 -5.45 -12.08 -7.11
N SER A 52 -5.46 -11.87 -5.79
CA SER A 52 -5.01 -10.66 -5.13
C SER A 52 -4.54 -10.94 -3.70
N LEU A 53 -4.08 -9.91 -2.99
CA LEU A 53 -3.78 -10.05 -1.55
C LEU A 53 -4.99 -10.59 -0.77
N TYR A 54 -6.21 -10.22 -1.15
CA TYR A 54 -7.43 -10.61 -0.45
C TYR A 54 -8.08 -11.90 -0.97
N CYS A 55 -7.68 -12.41 -2.14
CA CYS A 55 -8.30 -13.57 -2.76
C CYS A 55 -7.27 -14.53 -3.41
N GLY A 56 -7.46 -15.83 -3.23
CA GLY A 56 -6.71 -16.86 -3.95
C GLY A 56 -5.36 -17.21 -3.31
N ALA A 57 -4.40 -17.60 -4.14
CA ALA A 57 -3.08 -18.02 -3.70
C ALA A 57 -2.36 -16.96 -2.83
N PRO A 58 -2.34 -15.66 -3.17
CA PRO A 58 -1.65 -14.66 -2.35
C PRO A 58 -2.30 -14.46 -0.96
N ALA A 59 -3.63 -14.58 -0.85
CA ALA A 59 -4.34 -14.53 0.43
C ALA A 59 -3.95 -15.68 1.36
N LEU A 60 -3.89 -16.90 0.84
CA LEU A 60 -3.43 -18.06 1.60
C LEU A 60 -1.96 -17.90 2.01
N ALA A 61 -1.12 -17.42 1.08
CA ALA A 61 0.30 -17.16 1.34
C ALA A 61 0.50 -16.13 2.45
N TYR A 62 -0.28 -15.04 2.43
CA TYR A 62 -0.28 -14.02 3.48
C TYR A 62 -0.67 -14.61 4.84
N ALA A 63 -1.74 -15.41 4.88
CA ALA A 63 -2.20 -16.03 6.12
C ALA A 63 -1.17 -17.02 6.70
N LEU A 64 -0.59 -17.89 5.86
CA LEU A 64 0.43 -18.85 6.28
C LEU A 64 1.71 -18.15 6.74
N HIS A 65 2.10 -17.06 6.07
CA HIS A 65 3.29 -16.30 6.46
C HIS A 65 3.09 -15.61 7.79
N THR A 66 1.92 -14.99 8.00
CA THR A 66 1.54 -14.36 9.27
C THR A 66 1.48 -15.38 10.41
N ALA A 67 1.08 -16.62 10.12
CA ALA A 67 1.10 -17.69 11.10
C ALA A 67 2.51 -18.03 11.59
N GLY A 68 3.58 -17.77 10.81
CA GLY A 68 4.97 -17.94 11.27
C GLY A 68 5.36 -19.37 11.70
N HIS A 69 4.49 -20.36 11.46
CA HIS A 69 4.66 -21.70 12.01
C HIS A 69 5.48 -22.60 11.06
N PRO A 70 6.48 -23.37 11.56
CA PRO A 70 7.36 -24.18 10.72
C PRO A 70 6.64 -25.17 9.80
N ALA A 71 5.49 -25.70 10.23
CA ALA A 71 4.68 -26.65 9.45
C ALA A 71 4.22 -26.12 8.08
N TYR A 72 4.21 -24.80 7.89
CA TYR A 72 3.71 -24.18 6.65
C TYR A 72 4.82 -23.79 5.66
N ARG A 73 6.09 -24.01 5.99
CA ARG A 73 7.23 -23.52 5.21
C ARG A 73 7.20 -23.96 3.75
N SER A 74 7.02 -25.26 3.50
CA SER A 74 7.04 -25.79 2.11
C SER A 74 5.88 -25.27 1.27
N ALA A 75 4.67 -25.18 1.86
CA ALA A 75 3.51 -24.61 1.18
C ALA A 75 3.74 -23.12 0.85
N LEU A 76 4.36 -22.38 1.77
CA LEU A 76 4.73 -20.98 1.57
C LEU A 76 5.71 -20.78 0.42
N GLU A 77 6.74 -21.62 0.30
CA GLU A 77 7.72 -21.50 -0.80
C GLU A 77 7.07 -21.67 -2.18
N THR A 78 6.14 -22.63 -2.32
CA THR A 78 5.38 -22.81 -3.57
C THR A 78 4.46 -21.61 -3.86
N LEU A 79 3.82 -21.07 -2.82
CA LEU A 79 2.95 -19.91 -2.96
C LEU A 79 3.74 -18.64 -3.25
N ASP A 80 4.94 -18.46 -2.68
CA ASP A 80 5.85 -17.35 -2.95
C ASP A 80 6.14 -17.25 -4.45
N GLU A 81 6.50 -18.36 -5.10
CA GLU A 81 6.75 -18.39 -6.55
C GLU A 81 5.50 -18.11 -7.38
N THR A 82 4.34 -18.61 -6.93
CA THR A 82 3.05 -18.33 -7.57
C THR A 82 2.73 -16.84 -7.52
N VAL A 83 2.90 -16.20 -6.36
CA VAL A 83 2.69 -14.76 -6.19
C VAL A 83 3.70 -13.96 -7.01
N ALA A 84 4.97 -14.39 -7.07
CA ALA A 84 5.99 -13.74 -7.89
C ALA A 84 5.62 -13.78 -9.39
N GLY A 85 5.10 -14.92 -9.87
CA GLY A 85 4.56 -15.05 -11.23
C GLY A 85 3.42 -14.09 -11.51
N LEU A 86 2.45 -14.02 -10.58
CA LEU A 86 1.30 -13.10 -10.66
C LEU A 86 1.75 -11.63 -10.76
N VAL A 87 2.70 -11.22 -9.92
CA VAL A 87 3.25 -9.85 -9.92
C VAL A 87 3.95 -9.54 -11.25
N ARG A 88 4.75 -10.47 -11.78
CA ARG A 88 5.40 -10.30 -13.09
C ARG A 88 4.39 -10.07 -14.21
N THR A 89 3.33 -10.88 -14.26
CA THR A 89 2.26 -10.74 -15.26
C THR A 89 1.54 -9.41 -15.15
N LYS A 90 1.13 -9.02 -13.92
CA LYS A 90 0.45 -7.74 -13.69
C LYS A 90 1.34 -6.54 -14.02
N LEU A 91 2.63 -6.58 -13.70
CA LEU A 91 3.59 -5.53 -14.06
C LEU A 91 3.80 -5.43 -15.58
N ALA A 92 3.82 -6.54 -16.31
CA ALA A 92 3.91 -6.54 -17.76
C ALA A 92 2.69 -5.85 -18.40
N ALA A 93 1.48 -6.21 -17.97
CA ALA A 93 0.24 -5.58 -18.42
C ALA A 93 0.19 -4.08 -18.08
N ALA A 94 0.57 -3.70 -16.86
CA ALA A 94 0.64 -2.30 -16.45
C ALA A 94 1.64 -1.49 -17.30
N ARG A 95 2.77 -2.10 -17.68
CA ARG A 95 3.76 -1.47 -18.58
C ARG A 95 3.19 -1.23 -19.97
N GLU A 96 2.48 -2.20 -20.54
CA GLU A 96 1.83 -2.07 -21.85
C GLU A 96 0.77 -0.98 -21.83
N ARG A 97 -0.08 -0.96 -20.80
CA ARG A 97 -1.06 0.13 -20.59
C ARG A 97 -0.39 1.50 -20.46
N MET A 98 0.66 1.61 -19.66
CA MET A 98 1.39 2.87 -19.50
C MET A 98 2.00 3.36 -20.82
N ALA A 99 2.39 2.45 -21.72
CA ALA A 99 2.91 2.82 -23.04
C ALA A 99 1.84 3.40 -23.97
N THR A 100 0.56 3.02 -23.78
CA THR A 100 -0.57 3.54 -24.56
C THR A 100 -1.22 4.79 -23.94
N GLY A 101 -0.73 5.25 -22.78
CA GLY A 101 -1.23 6.44 -22.09
C GLY A 101 -2.64 6.29 -21.48
N GLN A 102 -3.16 5.07 -21.42
CA GLN A 102 -4.51 4.79 -20.91
C GLN A 102 -4.56 4.86 -19.38
N PRO A 103 -5.67 5.32 -18.78
CA PRO A 103 -5.86 5.28 -17.33
C PRO A 103 -5.85 3.81 -16.82
N PRO A 104 -5.27 3.54 -15.63
CA PRO A 104 -5.34 2.21 -15.03
C PRO A 104 -6.77 1.80 -14.66
N ARG A 105 -6.98 0.49 -14.59
CA ARG A 105 -8.08 -0.10 -13.82
C ARG A 105 -7.75 0.00 -12.33
N MET A 106 -8.76 0.09 -11.47
CA MET A 106 -8.58 0.13 -10.01
C MET A 106 -7.85 -1.12 -9.50
N ARG A 107 -8.26 -2.29 -10.01
CA ARG A 107 -7.65 -3.60 -9.71
C ARG A 107 -6.21 -3.77 -10.19
N GLU A 108 -5.66 -2.83 -10.95
CA GLU A 108 -4.25 -2.87 -11.37
C GLU A 108 -3.34 -2.46 -10.21
N TYR A 109 -3.70 -1.39 -9.49
CA TYR A 109 -2.79 -0.75 -8.54
C TYR A 109 -3.21 -0.83 -7.09
N ASP A 110 -4.49 -1.04 -6.79
CA ASP A 110 -4.99 -0.84 -5.43
C ASP A 110 -4.46 -1.86 -4.39
N LEU A 111 -4.82 -1.64 -3.12
CA LEU A 111 -4.39 -2.49 -2.02
C LEU A 111 -5.14 -3.83 -1.99
N ILE A 112 -6.42 -3.84 -2.33
CA ILE A 112 -7.29 -5.02 -2.18
C ILE A 112 -7.05 -6.04 -3.29
N SER A 113 -6.97 -5.57 -4.53
CA SER A 113 -6.99 -6.37 -5.75
C SER A 113 -5.69 -6.26 -6.57
N GLY A 114 -4.96 -5.16 -6.39
CA GLY A 114 -3.88 -4.75 -7.27
C GLY A 114 -2.47 -5.00 -6.73
N LEU A 115 -1.53 -4.42 -7.48
CA LEU A 115 -0.10 -4.52 -7.23
C LEU A 115 0.32 -3.95 -5.87
N THR A 116 -0.41 -3.01 -5.28
CA THR A 116 -0.06 -2.51 -3.94
C THR A 116 -0.20 -3.60 -2.88
N GLY A 117 -1.28 -4.39 -2.92
CA GLY A 117 -1.46 -5.51 -1.99
C GLY A 117 -0.39 -6.58 -2.15
N LEU A 118 -0.09 -6.95 -3.39
CA LEU A 118 0.97 -7.93 -3.67
C LEU A 118 2.36 -7.39 -3.26
N GLY A 119 2.61 -6.10 -3.45
CA GLY A 119 3.83 -5.43 -2.98
C GLY A 119 3.95 -5.42 -1.46
N ALA A 120 2.84 -5.23 -0.73
CA ALA A 120 2.81 -5.35 0.73
C ALA A 120 3.16 -6.78 1.18
N TYR A 121 2.68 -7.80 0.47
CA TYR A 121 3.07 -9.18 0.72
C TYR A 121 4.57 -9.42 0.47
N LEU A 122 5.11 -8.99 -0.68
CA LEU A 122 6.55 -9.11 -0.98
C LEU A 122 7.41 -8.41 0.08
N LEU A 123 7.02 -7.21 0.53
CA LEU A 123 7.69 -6.50 1.60
C LEU A 123 7.64 -7.27 2.93
N HIS A 124 6.47 -7.81 3.29
CA HIS A 124 6.28 -8.55 4.53
C HIS A 124 7.13 -9.84 4.54
N ARG A 125 7.07 -10.56 3.44
CA ARG A 125 7.73 -11.85 3.23
C ARG A 125 9.25 -11.72 3.07
N ARG A 126 9.70 -10.59 2.52
CA ARG A 126 11.10 -10.26 2.17
C ARG A 126 11.74 -11.28 1.21
N THR A 127 10.91 -11.93 0.41
CA THR A 127 11.32 -12.75 -0.73
C THR A 127 11.25 -11.90 -2.00
N HIS A 128 12.13 -12.16 -2.97
CA HIS A 128 12.20 -11.43 -4.24
C HIS A 128 12.40 -9.90 -4.13
N PRO A 129 13.49 -9.43 -3.49
CA PRO A 129 13.77 -7.98 -3.37
C PRO A 129 13.83 -7.26 -4.72
N GLU A 130 14.40 -7.89 -5.74
CA GLU A 130 14.43 -7.41 -7.14
C GLU A 130 13.02 -7.15 -7.69
N LEU A 131 12.08 -8.08 -7.46
CA LEU A 131 10.71 -7.95 -7.94
C LEU A 131 9.95 -6.84 -7.22
N LEU A 132 10.19 -6.71 -5.91
CA LEU A 132 9.67 -5.58 -5.14
C LEU A 132 10.20 -4.25 -5.69
N GLU A 133 11.49 -4.15 -6.05
CA GLU A 133 12.02 -2.94 -6.68
C GLU A 133 11.32 -2.60 -8.00
N TYR A 134 11.08 -3.59 -8.89
CA TYR A 134 10.32 -3.36 -10.12
C TYR A 134 8.91 -2.85 -9.85
N LEU A 135 8.24 -3.41 -8.84
CA LEU A 135 6.92 -2.95 -8.40
C LEU A 135 6.97 -1.52 -7.85
N LEU A 136 7.96 -1.18 -7.03
CA LEU A 136 8.11 0.20 -6.53
C LEU A 136 8.41 1.19 -7.66
N ARG A 137 9.19 0.80 -8.67
CA ARG A 137 9.39 1.63 -9.89
C ARG A 137 8.07 1.87 -10.62
N TYR A 138 7.20 0.86 -10.71
CA TYR A 138 5.85 1.02 -11.23
C TYR A 138 5.02 2.01 -10.39
N ILE A 139 4.99 1.87 -9.06
CA ILE A 139 4.25 2.79 -8.18
C ILE A 139 4.78 4.23 -8.29
N VAL A 140 6.10 4.42 -8.36
CA VAL A 140 6.70 5.74 -8.59
C VAL A 140 6.23 6.36 -9.91
N ARG A 141 6.18 5.57 -10.99
CA ARG A 141 5.64 6.05 -12.27
C ARG A 141 4.16 6.37 -12.17
N LEU A 142 3.37 5.51 -11.52
CA LEU A 142 1.94 5.71 -11.32
C LEU A 142 1.63 7.04 -10.61
N LEU A 143 2.46 7.41 -9.62
CA LEU A 143 2.29 8.65 -8.86
C LEU A 143 2.79 9.90 -9.61
N LEU A 144 3.78 9.77 -10.49
CA LEU A 144 4.46 10.93 -11.11
C LEU A 144 4.12 11.16 -12.59
N GLN A 145 3.62 10.15 -13.31
CA GLN A 145 3.29 10.25 -14.73
C GLN A 145 1.79 10.46 -14.89
N PRO A 146 1.32 11.66 -15.28
CA PRO A 146 -0.09 11.90 -15.51
C PRO A 146 -0.59 11.11 -16.72
N VAL A 147 -1.92 10.93 -16.79
CA VAL A 147 -2.63 10.40 -17.95
C VAL A 147 -3.62 11.44 -18.47
N THR A 148 -4.06 11.28 -19.72
CA THR A 148 -5.04 12.17 -20.33
C THR A 148 -6.39 11.46 -20.47
N VAL A 149 -7.44 12.02 -19.87
CA VAL A 149 -8.81 11.49 -19.95
C VAL A 149 -9.73 12.62 -20.43
N GLY A 150 -10.45 12.42 -21.54
CA GLY A 150 -11.35 13.44 -22.09
C GLY A 150 -10.64 14.77 -22.42
N GLY A 151 -9.39 14.70 -22.90
CA GLY A 151 -8.56 15.87 -23.20
C GLY A 151 -7.94 16.57 -21.98
N ARG A 152 -8.12 16.02 -20.78
CA ARG A 152 -7.67 16.63 -19.52
C ARG A 152 -6.54 15.83 -18.90
N ALA A 153 -5.47 16.51 -18.48
CA ALA A 153 -4.42 15.91 -17.70
C ALA A 153 -4.90 15.63 -16.27
N VAL A 154 -4.81 14.37 -15.85
CA VAL A 154 -5.16 13.87 -14.51
C VAL A 154 -4.01 13.03 -13.96
N PRO A 155 -3.93 12.78 -12.65
CA PRO A 155 -2.88 11.94 -12.06
C PRO A 155 -2.84 10.53 -12.67
N GLY A 156 -1.66 9.90 -12.69
CA GLY A 156 -1.49 8.58 -13.31
C GLY A 156 -2.29 7.42 -12.70
N TRP A 157 -2.78 7.60 -11.48
CA TRP A 157 -3.63 6.66 -10.74
C TRP A 157 -5.14 6.89 -10.96
N TRP A 158 -5.51 7.86 -11.80
CA TRP A 158 -6.90 8.11 -12.16
C TRP A 158 -7.51 6.87 -12.81
N THR A 159 -8.57 6.31 -12.22
CA THR A 159 -9.12 5.03 -12.66
C THR A 159 -10.27 5.23 -13.63
N SER A 160 -10.37 4.35 -14.64
CA SER A 160 -11.53 4.28 -15.54
C SER A 160 -12.72 3.51 -14.95
N ASP A 161 -12.51 2.83 -13.82
CA ASP A 161 -13.59 2.12 -13.13
C ASP A 161 -14.45 3.12 -12.34
N SER A 162 -15.69 2.73 -12.07
CA SER A 162 -16.51 3.42 -11.07
C SER A 162 -16.01 3.10 -9.65
N PRO A 163 -16.52 3.79 -8.63
CA PRO A 163 -16.18 3.49 -7.24
C PRO A 163 -16.48 2.05 -6.80
N ASN A 164 -17.36 1.33 -7.50
CA ASN A 164 -17.63 -0.09 -7.23
C ASN A 164 -16.62 -1.05 -7.88
N GLY A 165 -15.61 -0.53 -8.59
CA GLY A 165 -14.56 -1.31 -9.24
C GLY A 165 -14.94 -1.89 -10.60
N GLN A 166 -16.11 -1.55 -11.16
CA GLN A 166 -16.55 -1.98 -12.49
C GLN A 166 -16.65 -0.80 -13.46
N PRO A 167 -16.49 -1.04 -14.78
CA PRO A 167 -16.81 -0.05 -15.79
C PRO A 167 -18.27 0.40 -15.64
N ASP A 168 -18.51 1.71 -15.66
CA ASP A 168 -19.85 2.28 -15.51
C ASP A 168 -19.98 3.52 -16.41
N GLN A 169 -21.08 3.59 -17.16
CA GLN A 169 -21.39 4.72 -18.03
C GLN A 169 -21.64 6.01 -17.24
N ALA A 170 -21.98 5.92 -15.95
CA ALA A 170 -22.09 7.08 -15.05
C ALA A 170 -20.73 7.74 -14.75
N TRP A 171 -19.61 7.07 -15.06
CA TRP A 171 -18.25 7.56 -14.84
C TRP A 171 -17.46 7.61 -16.16
N PRO A 172 -17.92 8.33 -17.20
CA PRO A 172 -17.33 8.29 -18.53
C PRO A 172 -15.90 8.84 -18.58
N TYR A 173 -15.53 9.66 -17.58
CA TYR A 173 -14.18 10.20 -17.40
C TYR A 173 -13.48 9.63 -16.17
N GLY A 174 -14.00 8.57 -15.57
CA GLY A 174 -13.42 7.95 -14.38
C GLY A 174 -13.35 8.86 -13.16
N HIS A 175 -12.49 8.51 -12.20
CA HIS A 175 -12.30 9.27 -10.97
C HIS A 175 -10.92 9.09 -10.34
N GLY A 176 -10.54 10.06 -9.51
CA GLY A 176 -9.46 9.91 -8.54
C GLY A 176 -10.03 9.40 -7.22
N ASN A 177 -9.74 8.16 -6.84
CA ASN A 177 -9.99 7.60 -5.51
C ASN A 177 -8.86 7.95 -4.50
N PHE A 178 -9.20 8.56 -3.37
CA PHE A 178 -8.25 8.97 -2.33
C PHE A 178 -8.14 7.96 -1.17
N GLY A 179 -8.94 6.89 -1.19
CA GLY A 179 -9.00 5.88 -0.15
C GLY A 179 -7.76 4.99 -0.08
N LEU A 180 -7.60 4.31 1.05
CA LEU A 180 -6.50 3.36 1.27
C LEU A 180 -6.69 2.04 0.52
N ALA A 181 -7.92 1.53 0.51
CA ALA A 181 -8.25 0.23 -0.09
C ALA A 181 -8.14 0.26 -1.63
N HIS A 182 -8.70 1.32 -2.24
CA HIS A 182 -8.96 1.39 -3.68
C HIS A 182 -8.32 2.61 -4.37
N GLY A 183 -7.61 3.44 -3.61
CA GLY A 183 -7.14 4.73 -4.07
C GLY A 183 -5.65 4.97 -3.83
N VAL A 184 -5.24 6.22 -4.02
CA VAL A 184 -3.83 6.64 -4.02
C VAL A 184 -3.15 6.45 -2.66
N ALA A 185 -3.89 6.45 -1.55
CA ALA A 185 -3.31 6.31 -0.22
C ALA A 185 -2.65 4.93 -0.02
N GLY A 186 -3.13 3.87 -0.68
CA GLY A 186 -2.52 2.54 -0.65
C GLY A 186 -1.09 2.53 -1.22
N PRO A 187 -0.89 2.87 -2.50
CA PRO A 187 0.42 3.01 -3.12
C PRO A 187 1.39 3.90 -2.33
N VAL A 188 0.91 5.02 -1.78
CA VAL A 188 1.71 5.94 -0.95
C VAL A 188 2.17 5.25 0.34
N ALA A 189 1.26 4.56 1.03
CA ALA A 189 1.59 3.80 2.24
C ALA A 189 2.64 2.72 1.96
N LEU A 190 2.51 1.98 0.85
CA LEU A 190 3.49 0.98 0.46
C LEU A 190 4.88 1.60 0.21
N LEU A 191 4.97 2.70 -0.55
CA LEU A 191 6.24 3.39 -0.77
C LEU A 191 6.89 3.84 0.54
N ALA A 192 6.10 4.36 1.48
CA ALA A 192 6.59 4.82 2.78
C ALA A 192 7.08 3.65 3.65
N LEU A 193 6.35 2.54 3.67
CA LEU A 193 6.74 1.32 4.40
C LEU A 193 8.01 0.70 3.81
N CYS A 194 8.13 0.62 2.49
CA CYS A 194 9.33 0.15 1.81
C CYS A 194 10.54 1.05 2.13
N ALA A 195 10.37 2.38 2.10
CA ALA A 195 11.43 3.32 2.45
C ALA A 195 11.92 3.12 3.91
N ARG A 196 10.98 2.94 4.85
CA ARG A 196 11.30 2.63 6.26
C ARG A 196 12.02 1.29 6.42
N ALA A 197 11.72 0.32 5.56
CA ALA A 197 12.33 -1.00 5.56
C ALA A 197 13.67 -1.07 4.80
N GLY A 198 14.15 0.06 4.25
CA GLY A 198 15.43 0.17 3.55
C GLY A 198 15.36 -0.06 2.03
N PHE A 199 14.18 -0.35 1.46
CA PHE A 199 14.00 -0.52 0.02
C PHE A 199 13.89 0.85 -0.66
N ARG A 200 14.82 1.13 -1.58
CA ARG A 200 14.91 2.42 -2.28
C ARG A 200 14.98 2.22 -3.79
N VAL A 201 14.16 2.96 -4.52
CA VAL A 201 14.22 3.05 -5.99
C VAL A 201 14.37 4.52 -6.45
N PRO A 202 14.86 4.76 -7.68
CA PRO A 202 14.99 6.12 -8.19
C PRO A 202 13.68 6.90 -8.10
N ARG A 203 13.78 8.18 -7.72
CA ARG A 203 12.64 9.12 -7.55
C ARG A 203 11.59 8.74 -6.49
N GLN A 204 11.80 7.72 -5.67
CA GLN A 204 10.84 7.32 -4.62
C GLN A 204 10.51 8.45 -3.64
N GLN A 205 11.53 9.17 -3.14
CA GLN A 205 11.32 10.30 -2.23
C GLN A 205 10.54 11.44 -2.91
N HIS A 206 10.82 11.70 -4.19
CA HIS A 206 10.07 12.68 -4.97
C HIS A 206 8.61 12.25 -5.11
N ALA A 207 8.33 10.99 -5.44
CA ALA A 207 6.97 10.47 -5.52
C ALA A 207 6.21 10.62 -4.19
N LEU A 208 6.85 10.31 -3.06
CA LEU A 208 6.26 10.49 -1.73
C LEU A 208 5.92 11.96 -1.45
N VAL A 209 6.86 12.88 -1.67
CA VAL A 209 6.63 14.32 -1.45
C VAL A 209 5.53 14.84 -2.37
N HIS A 210 5.53 14.43 -3.65
CA HIS A 210 4.49 14.81 -4.61
C HIS A 210 3.11 14.35 -4.14
N ALA A 211 2.99 13.08 -3.74
CA ALA A 211 1.72 12.52 -3.30
C ALA A 211 1.23 13.11 -1.97
N CYS A 212 2.12 13.35 -0.99
CA CYS A 212 1.75 14.00 0.26
C CYS A 212 1.22 15.41 0.03
N ARG A 213 1.89 16.23 -0.80
CA ARG A 213 1.40 17.57 -1.17
C ARG A 213 0.04 17.51 -1.86
N LEU A 214 -0.16 16.52 -2.73
CA LEU A 214 -1.44 16.33 -3.39
C LEU A 214 -2.54 16.00 -2.38
N LEU A 215 -2.28 15.07 -1.45
CA LEU A 215 -3.22 14.74 -0.38
C LEU A 215 -3.51 15.97 0.50
N GLU A 216 -2.51 16.76 0.85
CA GLU A 216 -2.68 18.00 1.62
C GLU A 216 -3.58 19.02 0.89
N GLN A 217 -3.35 19.23 -0.41
CA GLN A 217 -4.15 20.14 -1.24
C GLN A 217 -5.63 19.74 -1.28
N TRP A 218 -5.91 18.44 -1.36
CA TRP A 218 -7.28 17.92 -1.41
C TRP A 218 -7.91 17.69 -0.04
N SER A 219 -7.20 18.02 1.03
CA SER A 219 -7.73 17.93 2.38
C SER A 219 -8.66 19.10 2.71
N SER A 220 -9.55 18.92 3.67
CA SER A 220 -10.44 19.96 4.17
C SER A 220 -10.59 19.84 5.69
N SER A 221 -10.64 20.98 6.38
CA SER A 221 -10.95 21.00 7.81
C SER A 221 -12.43 20.68 8.04
N ILE A 222 -12.72 19.81 9.01
CA ILE A 222 -14.09 19.53 9.46
C ILE A 222 -14.43 20.31 10.74
N PRO A 223 -15.70 20.70 10.95
CA PRO A 223 -16.11 21.51 12.12
C PRO A 223 -15.72 20.91 13.47
N ALA A 224 -15.62 19.58 13.56
CA ALA A 224 -15.22 18.86 14.77
C ALA A 224 -13.70 18.90 15.07
N GLY A 225 -12.91 19.69 14.34
CA GLY A 225 -11.48 19.88 14.61
C GLY A 225 -10.55 18.85 13.97
N GLY A 226 -10.97 18.20 12.89
CA GLY A 226 -10.17 17.21 12.15
C GLY A 226 -9.92 17.59 10.69
N THR A 227 -9.27 16.68 9.97
CA THR A 227 -9.03 16.76 8.53
C THR A 227 -9.77 15.64 7.81
N ALA A 228 -10.42 15.96 6.70
CA ALA A 228 -11.09 15.02 5.82
C ALA A 228 -10.55 15.13 4.40
N TRP A 229 -10.72 14.04 3.65
CA TRP A 229 -10.44 13.97 2.21
C TRP A 229 -11.72 13.58 1.48
N PRO A 230 -11.91 14.00 0.22
CA PRO A 230 -12.94 13.40 -0.61
C PRO A 230 -12.66 11.90 -0.71
N GLU A 231 -13.70 11.07 -0.79
CA GLU A 231 -13.51 9.66 -1.13
C GLU A 231 -13.05 9.52 -2.58
N THR A 232 -13.76 10.22 -3.47
CA THR A 232 -13.47 10.28 -4.90
C THR A 232 -13.57 11.71 -5.43
N VAL A 233 -12.85 11.99 -6.50
CA VAL A 233 -12.89 13.26 -7.24
C VAL A 233 -13.19 12.97 -8.70
N THR A 234 -14.19 13.64 -9.27
CA THR A 234 -14.54 13.55 -10.69
C THR A 234 -13.63 14.42 -11.55
N ALA A 235 -13.58 14.15 -12.86
CA ALA A 235 -12.69 14.88 -13.78
C ALA A 235 -13.05 16.38 -13.85
N ASP A 236 -14.34 16.72 -13.75
CA ASP A 236 -14.78 18.12 -13.69
C ASP A 236 -14.33 18.79 -12.40
N ARG A 237 -14.48 18.11 -11.25
CA ARG A 237 -14.03 18.66 -9.97
C ARG A 237 -12.51 18.84 -9.94
N TRP A 238 -11.76 17.92 -10.55
CA TRP A 238 -10.30 18.04 -10.68
C TRP A 238 -9.90 19.31 -11.43
N GLN A 239 -10.60 19.65 -12.52
CA GLN A 239 -10.34 20.86 -13.30
C GLN A 239 -10.74 22.15 -12.57
N GLN A 240 -11.82 22.12 -11.78
CA GLN A 240 -12.23 23.25 -10.94
C GLN A 240 -11.22 23.54 -9.82
N GLY A 241 -10.39 22.56 -9.47
CA GLY A 241 -9.37 22.67 -8.43
C GLY A 241 -9.84 22.21 -7.05
N HIS A 242 -8.88 22.19 -6.13
CA HIS A 242 -9.12 21.84 -4.74
C HIS A 242 -9.90 22.95 -4.02
N PRO A 243 -10.72 22.61 -2.99
CA PRO A 243 -11.38 23.64 -2.19
C PRO A 243 -10.34 24.61 -1.61
N PRO A 244 -10.65 25.93 -1.54
CA PRO A 244 -9.73 26.87 -0.94
C PRO A 244 -9.46 26.44 0.51
N PRO A 245 -8.21 26.53 1.00
CA PRO A 245 -7.93 26.28 2.40
C PRO A 245 -8.82 27.22 3.20
N ARG A 246 -9.75 26.65 4.00
CA ARG A 246 -10.48 27.46 4.97
C ARG A 246 -9.44 27.93 5.97
N LEU A 247 -8.96 29.17 5.80
CA LEU A 247 -8.21 29.86 6.83
C LEU A 247 -8.98 29.67 8.13
N ARG A 248 -8.32 29.13 9.16
CA ARG A 248 -8.86 29.21 10.52
C ARG A 248 -9.15 30.68 10.75
N ALA A 249 -10.42 31.07 10.73
CA ALA A 249 -10.83 32.31 11.33
C ALA A 249 -10.54 32.13 12.83
N GLY A 250 -9.35 32.57 13.26
CA GLY A 250 -9.13 32.77 14.67
C GLY A 250 -10.17 33.76 15.16
N PRO A 251 -10.76 33.57 16.36
CA PRO A 251 -11.34 34.71 17.03
C PRO A 251 -10.19 35.70 17.22
N HIS A 252 -10.46 36.98 16.97
CA HIS A 252 -9.52 38.12 16.96
C HIS A 252 -8.91 38.43 15.59
N GLY A 253 -9.43 39.50 14.99
CA GLY A 253 -8.78 40.18 13.88
C GLY A 253 -7.39 40.66 14.31
N ALA A 254 -6.40 40.34 13.49
CA ALA A 254 -5.11 41.00 13.50
C ALA A 254 -4.60 41.03 12.06
N THR A 255 -4.14 42.20 11.68
CA THR A 255 -3.61 42.61 10.38
C THR A 255 -2.46 41.72 9.88
N ALA A 256 -2.41 41.50 8.57
CA ALA A 256 -1.35 40.75 7.91
C ALA A 256 0.00 41.49 7.95
N PRO A 257 1.13 40.82 8.24
CA PRO A 257 2.44 41.26 7.80
C PRO A 257 2.84 40.57 6.49
N GLN A 258 3.51 41.35 5.64
CA GLN A 258 4.03 40.98 4.32
C GLN A 258 5.00 39.78 4.39
N ALA A 259 4.96 38.96 3.35
CA ALA A 259 5.85 37.83 3.14
C ALA A 259 7.29 38.27 2.80
N SER A 260 8.26 37.50 3.29
CA SER A 260 9.58 37.34 2.65
C SER A 260 9.99 35.87 2.72
N PRO A 261 10.59 35.30 1.66
CA PRO A 261 10.91 33.88 1.59
C PRO A 261 12.32 33.63 2.17
N ALA A 262 12.43 32.74 3.15
CA ALA A 262 13.70 32.15 3.56
C ALA A 262 13.55 30.62 3.68
N PRO A 263 14.60 29.85 3.32
CA PRO A 263 14.51 28.40 3.18
C PRO A 263 14.46 27.68 4.53
N CYS A 264 13.57 26.70 4.66
CA CYS A 264 13.46 25.86 5.85
C CYS A 264 14.68 24.94 5.98
N ASN A 265 15.63 25.32 6.83
CA ASN A 265 16.57 24.40 7.46
C ASN A 265 15.85 23.62 8.58
N TRP A 266 16.01 22.30 8.59
CA TRP A 266 15.51 21.42 9.64
C TRP A 266 16.55 21.34 10.78
N PRO A 267 16.21 21.61 12.06
CA PRO A 267 17.15 21.39 13.15
C PRO A 267 17.18 19.90 13.57
N PRO A 268 18.32 19.39 14.07
CA PRO A 268 18.45 17.99 14.46
C PRO A 268 17.80 17.71 15.83
N SER A 269 17.39 16.46 16.03
CA SER A 269 16.88 15.93 17.30
C SER A 269 17.91 15.96 18.43
N PRO A 270 17.45 15.92 19.69
CA PRO A 270 18.18 15.22 20.74
C PRO A 270 17.35 14.12 21.41
N ALA A 271 18.07 13.13 21.95
CA ALA A 271 17.57 11.95 22.63
C ALA A 271 17.60 12.10 24.18
N THR A 272 16.94 11.13 24.84
CA THR A 272 17.03 10.62 26.24
C THR A 272 16.29 11.31 27.42
N ALA A 273 15.07 10.79 27.74
CA ALA A 273 14.45 10.18 28.97
C ALA A 273 14.64 10.75 30.41
N PRO A 274 13.90 10.34 31.50
CA PRO A 274 12.76 9.38 31.69
C PRO A 274 11.59 9.93 32.61
N PRO A 275 10.81 9.15 33.44
CA PRO A 275 9.33 9.02 33.37
C PRO A 275 8.54 9.63 34.56
N ASP A 276 7.20 9.72 34.46
CA ASP A 276 6.29 9.54 35.63
C ASP A 276 4.81 9.40 35.26
N ASP A 277 4.11 8.72 36.18
CA ASP A 277 2.71 8.28 36.24
C ASP A 277 1.64 9.40 36.20
N ALA A 278 0.48 9.10 35.62
CA ALA A 278 -0.85 9.29 36.24
C ALA A 278 -2.00 8.97 35.26
N THR A 279 -2.94 8.14 35.70
CA THR A 279 -4.30 8.01 35.13
C THR A 279 -5.20 9.13 35.67
N PRO A 280 -6.34 9.44 35.01
CA PRO A 280 -7.59 8.88 35.53
C PRO A 280 -8.67 8.53 34.48
N ASN A 281 -9.57 7.65 34.94
CA ASN A 281 -10.83 7.18 34.34
C ASN A 281 -11.84 8.30 34.02
N THR A 282 -12.65 8.10 32.98
CA THR A 282 -14.08 8.48 33.02
C THR A 282 -14.91 7.53 32.14
N LEU A 283 -15.96 6.96 32.73
CA LEU A 283 -16.93 6.00 32.20
C LEU A 283 -18.24 6.69 31.74
N TRP A 284 -18.87 6.21 30.65
CA TRP A 284 -20.34 6.09 30.41
C TRP A 284 -20.58 5.10 29.21
N PRO A 285 -21.79 4.56 28.92
CA PRO A 285 -22.24 3.17 29.00
C PRO A 285 -22.67 2.63 27.59
N PRO A 286 -23.29 1.44 27.45
CA PRO A 286 -23.27 0.71 26.18
C PRO A 286 -24.47 1.02 25.28
N ALA A 287 -24.25 0.95 23.96
CA ALA A 287 -25.27 0.73 22.96
C ALA A 287 -25.02 -0.62 22.26
N SER A 288 -26.08 -1.41 22.16
CA SER A 288 -26.15 -2.79 21.65
C SER A 288 -25.70 -2.96 20.19
N PRO A 289 -25.37 -4.19 19.75
CA PRO A 289 -24.55 -4.42 18.57
C PRO A 289 -25.37 -4.57 17.28
N THR A 290 -24.95 -3.87 16.24
CA THR A 290 -25.13 -4.29 14.84
C THR A 290 -23.76 -4.68 14.30
N PRO A 291 -23.61 -5.80 13.57
CA PRO A 291 -22.30 -6.24 13.11
C PRO A 291 -21.80 -5.29 12.00
N PRO A 292 -20.61 -4.67 12.13
CA PRO A 292 -20.07 -3.86 11.05
C PRO A 292 -19.51 -4.78 9.97
N ASN A 293 -20.03 -4.62 8.75
CA ASN A 293 -19.39 -5.10 7.53
C ASN A 293 -18.10 -4.27 7.34
N SER A 294 -16.94 -4.93 7.36
CA SER A 294 -15.62 -4.30 7.45
C SER A 294 -15.17 -3.56 6.18
N ALA A 295 -15.96 -3.61 5.11
CA ALA A 295 -15.66 -2.92 3.86
C ALA A 295 -16.13 -1.45 3.81
N HIS A 296 -17.09 -1.04 4.66
CA HIS A 296 -17.69 0.31 4.59
C HIS A 296 -17.82 1.05 5.93
N SER A 297 -17.24 0.52 7.02
CA SER A 297 -17.28 1.19 8.33
C SER A 297 -15.92 1.79 8.69
N THR A 298 -15.90 3.11 8.86
CA THR A 298 -14.77 3.87 9.42
C THR A 298 -14.59 3.53 10.89
N THR A 299 -13.92 2.40 11.15
CA THR A 299 -13.44 2.08 12.50
C THR A 299 -12.25 2.97 12.80
N ARG A 300 -12.44 3.97 13.67
CA ARG A 300 -11.36 4.82 14.18
C ARG A 300 -10.38 3.97 14.99
N LEU A 301 -9.15 3.83 14.48
CA LEU A 301 -8.04 3.28 15.25
C LEU A 301 -7.48 4.37 16.17
N SER A 302 -7.81 4.29 17.46
CA SER A 302 -7.01 4.91 18.51
C SER A 302 -5.81 3.99 18.78
N ALA A 303 -4.64 4.36 18.27
CA ALA A 303 -3.39 3.67 18.60
C ALA A 303 -2.76 4.32 19.83
N THR A 304 -2.98 3.73 21.01
CA THR A 304 -2.08 3.93 22.15
C THR A 304 -0.79 3.15 21.90
N ALA A 305 0.33 3.86 21.96
CA ALA A 305 1.66 3.32 21.70
C ALA A 305 2.08 2.30 22.77
N GLY A 306 1.88 1.01 22.50
CA GLY A 306 2.55 -0.08 23.21
C GLY A 306 3.95 -0.29 22.64
N ARG A 307 4.99 0.16 23.35
CA ARG A 307 6.37 -0.27 23.11
C ARG A 307 6.49 -1.74 23.53
N GLY A 308 6.91 -2.61 22.60
CA GLY A 308 7.18 -4.02 22.89
C GLY A 308 7.99 -4.65 21.77
N SER A 309 9.27 -4.84 22.03
CA SER A 309 10.31 -5.35 21.13
C SER A 309 10.02 -6.77 20.60
N LEU A 310 9.87 -6.92 19.28
CA LEU A 310 9.94 -8.19 18.55
C LEU A 310 10.95 -8.10 17.41
N TRP A 311 12.18 -7.66 17.72
CA TRP A 311 13.32 -7.74 16.79
C TRP A 311 14.55 -8.17 17.59
N SER A 312 14.67 -9.47 17.83
CA SER A 312 15.90 -10.09 18.35
C SER A 312 16.44 -11.03 17.27
N SER A 313 17.49 -10.61 16.56
CA SER A 313 18.23 -11.45 15.62
C SER A 313 19.26 -12.32 16.35
N PRO A 314 19.41 -13.62 16.04
CA PRO A 314 20.55 -14.38 16.51
C PRO A 314 21.80 -14.09 15.66
N ARG A 315 22.88 -13.68 16.33
CA ARG A 315 24.22 -13.49 15.74
C ARG A 315 24.94 -14.83 15.58
N ARG A 316 25.55 -15.07 14.41
CA ARG A 316 26.86 -15.74 14.25
C ARG A 316 27.54 -15.20 12.99
N PRO A 317 28.84 -14.85 13.02
CA PRO A 317 29.55 -14.31 11.85
C PRO A 317 30.19 -15.45 11.01
N PRO A 318 30.36 -15.27 9.69
CA PRO A 318 31.30 -16.08 8.92
C PRO A 318 32.73 -15.51 9.02
N THR A 319 33.72 -16.41 9.04
CA THR A 319 35.17 -16.16 8.99
C THR A 319 35.62 -15.50 7.67
N PRO A 320 36.70 -14.70 7.66
CA PRO A 320 37.12 -13.93 6.49
C PRO A 320 38.10 -14.68 5.57
N LEU A 321 38.02 -14.42 4.27
CA LEU A 321 39.07 -14.70 3.27
C LEU A 321 39.46 -13.39 2.57
N PRO A 322 40.70 -13.28 2.04
CA PRO A 322 41.48 -12.04 2.09
C PRO A 322 41.24 -11.09 0.92
N ALA A 323 41.61 -9.84 1.18
CA ALA A 323 41.49 -8.67 0.31
C ALA A 323 42.34 -8.76 -0.97
N ALA A 324 41.74 -8.36 -2.09
CA ALA A 324 42.45 -7.86 -3.26
C ALA A 324 42.14 -6.36 -3.42
N ARG A 325 43.21 -5.56 -3.57
CA ARG A 325 43.19 -4.10 -3.69
C ARG A 325 42.85 -3.63 -5.10
N SER A 326 42.21 -2.46 -5.12
CA SER A 326 42.27 -1.36 -6.10
C SER A 326 41.81 -1.60 -7.54
N GLN A 327 40.86 -0.79 -8.02
CA GLN A 327 41.20 0.47 -8.69
C GLN A 327 39.96 1.34 -8.93
N ASP A 328 40.16 2.64 -8.76
CA ASP A 328 39.25 3.73 -9.11
C ASP A 328 38.81 3.70 -10.57
N ARG A 329 37.56 4.12 -10.81
CA ARG A 329 37.19 5.01 -11.93
C ARG A 329 35.79 5.55 -11.73
N CYS A 330 35.71 6.85 -11.43
CA CYS A 330 34.59 7.71 -11.80
C CYS A 330 34.34 7.58 -13.31
N LEU A 331 33.07 7.53 -13.73
CA LEU A 331 32.60 8.14 -14.97
C LEU A 331 31.07 8.28 -14.96
N SER A 332 30.65 9.53 -15.09
CA SER A 332 29.34 9.98 -15.58
C SER A 332 28.96 9.29 -16.89
N CYS A 333 27.66 8.96 -17.09
CA CYS A 333 26.93 9.37 -18.29
C CYS A 333 25.44 9.01 -18.26
N VAL A 334 24.70 9.87 -18.96
CA VAL A 334 23.25 9.99 -19.15
C VAL A 334 22.87 9.35 -20.49
N THR A 335 21.72 8.65 -20.50
CA THR A 335 20.81 8.27 -21.62
C THR A 335 21.30 7.49 -22.86
N CYS A 336 20.58 6.39 -23.16
CA CYS A 336 19.73 6.15 -24.35
C CYS A 336 19.70 4.66 -24.72
N TRP A 337 18.51 4.07 -24.89
CA TRP A 337 18.34 2.75 -25.54
C TRP A 337 17.27 2.84 -26.64
N PRO A 338 17.43 2.08 -27.75
CA PRO A 338 16.87 2.38 -29.07
C PRO A 338 15.47 1.79 -29.29
N PRO A 339 14.75 2.20 -30.36
CA PRO A 339 13.44 1.66 -30.70
C PRO A 339 13.54 0.33 -31.47
N THR A 340 12.59 -0.58 -31.21
CA THR A 340 12.35 -1.76 -32.05
C THR A 340 11.52 -1.38 -33.27
N SER A 341 12.09 -1.55 -34.46
CA SER A 341 11.43 -1.45 -35.75
C SER A 341 10.57 -2.70 -36.03
N THR A 342 9.32 -2.47 -36.39
CA THR A 342 8.45 -3.40 -37.12
C THR A 342 9.00 -3.67 -38.52
N SER A 343 9.05 -4.93 -38.93
CA SER A 343 9.07 -5.31 -40.34
C SER A 343 7.94 -6.29 -40.61
N THR A 344 7.05 -5.88 -41.52
CA THR A 344 6.13 -6.70 -42.28
C THR A 344 6.88 -7.70 -43.16
N ARG A 345 6.43 -8.95 -43.16
CA ARG A 345 6.05 -9.72 -44.36
C ARG A 345 5.21 -10.91 -43.94
#